data_AF-A0A542AX41-F1
#
_entry.id   AF-A0A542AX41-F1
#
_cell.length_a   1.000
_cell.length_b   1.000
_cell.length_c   1.000
_cell.angle_alpha   90.00
_cell.angle_beta   90.00
_cell.angle_gamma   90.00
#
_symmetry.space_group_name_H-M   'P 1'
#
loop_
_entity.id
_entity.type
_entity.pdbx_description
1 polymer ?
#
loop_
_entity_poly.entity_id
_entity_poly.type
_entity_poly.pdbx_seq_one_letter_code
_entity_poly.pdbx_strand_id
1 'polypeptide(L)'
;MHKIYFAALFIIFGSISASAQLYSEDQSASVTEQVLKELNRERSLLSQNLEFRIKEIDSKITNLDESIRTSNSASEKVEKLLERVKFLEQRQEEIDKNTVSVYKYNYSSAVLNLASMEREIKPLSLFNSSREFYSTLDKVSNPMNYEGYQQWFGKFKGYIEEEKEDDAKLEALNHMLQVTGDLAKGTPFTGMFAGSLIDGISQFVGSLNRRDKELREKSIKMLKLTTSISQFTHDKDLIETEWEGINKNLNELKELQQEAIEDNLVEILGISRNGFTEKFTNETDAKKRTQYILDISKIAENKIVEERKSNPENWKQEYHDQMLTVQNLKIRFGMLTFRILENLEKYEKLIAKYENDPFLKDEMKNLRLKLDLVRNSFESTFNPQEYIRASNEMYIVE
;
A
#
# COMPACT_ATOMS: atom_id res chain seq x y z
N MET A 1 13.44 27.90 71.75
CA MET A 1 12.03 27.92 71.27
C MET A 1 11.98 28.90 70.09
N HIS A 2 12.00 28.47 68.82
CA HIS A 2 10.97 27.80 67.99
C HIS A 2 10.34 28.78 66.99
N LYS A 3 10.39 28.37 65.70
CA LYS A 3 9.62 28.81 64.50
C LYS A 3 10.18 30.05 63.75
N ILE A 4 10.80 29.94 62.57
CA ILE A 4 10.32 29.54 61.22
C ILE A 4 9.16 30.41 60.74
N TYR A 5 9.32 31.14 59.62
CA TYR A 5 8.61 31.01 58.33
C TYR A 5 9.22 32.03 57.33
N PHE A 6 9.94 31.52 56.31
CA PHE A 6 9.50 31.39 54.91
C PHE A 6 9.44 32.72 54.14
N ALA A 7 10.53 33.04 53.47
CA ALA A 7 10.55 33.98 52.35
C ALA A 7 9.97 33.29 51.11
N ALA A 8 8.80 33.73 50.66
CA ALA A 8 8.26 33.39 49.35
C ALA A 8 8.89 34.33 48.32
N LEU A 9 9.88 33.83 47.56
CA LEU A 9 10.35 34.51 46.36
C LEU A 9 9.48 34.06 45.19
N PHE A 10 8.62 34.96 44.73
CA PHE A 10 7.91 34.85 43.45
C PHE A 10 8.95 34.79 42.32
N ILE A 11 9.14 33.61 41.71
CA ILE A 11 9.76 33.50 40.39
C ILE A 11 8.64 33.32 39.38
N ILE A 12 8.45 34.39 38.61
CA ILE A 12 7.60 34.47 37.43
C ILE A 12 8.05 33.39 36.45
N PHE A 13 7.27 32.32 36.31
CA PHE A 13 7.40 31.39 35.19
C PHE A 13 6.96 32.12 33.92
N GLY A 14 7.95 32.63 33.19
CA GLY A 14 7.78 33.09 31.83
C GLY A 14 7.28 31.95 30.96
N SER A 15 6.13 32.18 30.35
CA SER A 15 5.56 31.43 29.25
C SER A 15 6.59 31.28 28.12
N ILE A 16 7.19 30.09 28.01
CA ILE A 16 7.95 29.69 26.82
C ILE A 16 6.95 29.52 25.70
N SER A 17 6.72 30.62 24.99
CA SER A 17 6.07 30.65 23.69
C SER A 17 7.12 30.17 22.68
N ALA A 18 7.35 28.85 22.61
CA ALA A 18 8.09 28.26 21.50
C ALA A 18 7.14 28.21 20.30
N SER A 19 7.01 29.34 19.62
CA SER A 19 6.44 29.40 18.27
C SER A 19 7.31 28.54 17.37
N ALA A 20 6.75 27.40 16.95
CA ALA A 20 7.27 26.54 15.92
C ALA A 20 7.53 27.37 14.64
N GLN A 21 8.80 27.59 14.31
CA GLN A 21 9.22 27.89 12.95
C GLN A 21 9.14 26.59 12.14
N LEU A 22 7.92 26.27 11.72
CA LEU A 22 7.68 25.34 10.61
C LEU A 22 7.76 26.15 9.32
N TYR A 23 8.22 25.50 8.25
CA TYR A 23 8.40 25.98 6.87
C TYR A 23 9.78 26.57 6.52
N SER A 24 10.74 25.67 6.34
CA SER A 24 11.57 25.70 5.13
C SER A 24 12.25 24.34 4.93
N GLU A 25 12.20 23.86 3.69
CA GLU A 25 12.81 22.65 3.11
C GLU A 25 11.93 21.38 3.14
N ASP A 26 11.53 20.96 1.93
CA ASP A 26 10.80 19.76 1.52
C ASP A 26 9.24 19.80 1.56
N GLN A 27 8.65 20.35 0.49
CA GLN A 27 7.20 20.38 0.25
C GLN A 27 6.61 19.03 -0.21
N SER A 28 7.45 18.00 -0.45
CA SER A 28 7.02 16.66 -0.90
C SER A 28 6.90 15.63 0.22
N ALA A 29 7.46 15.88 1.41
CA ALA A 29 7.47 14.90 2.50
C ALA A 29 6.07 14.75 3.12
N SER A 30 5.65 13.51 3.36
CA SER A 30 4.36 13.25 4.01
C SER A 30 4.35 13.73 5.46
N VAL A 31 3.17 14.00 6.03
CA VAL A 31 3.02 14.35 7.47
C VAL A 31 3.70 13.30 8.35
N THR A 32 3.51 12.03 8.04
CA THR A 32 4.12 10.89 8.75
C THR A 32 5.64 10.97 8.70
N GLU A 33 6.22 11.24 7.52
CA GLU A 33 7.66 11.33 7.33
C GLU A 33 8.28 12.49 8.11
N GLN A 34 7.63 13.65 8.13
CA GLN A 34 8.07 14.80 8.93
C GLN A 34 8.08 14.47 10.42
N VAL A 35 7.05 13.78 10.93
CA VAL A 35 6.98 13.34 12.33
C VAL A 35 8.06 12.30 12.64
N LEU A 36 8.24 11.30 11.78
CA LEU A 36 9.27 10.28 11.94
C LEU A 36 10.69 10.88 11.94
N LYS A 37 10.94 11.91 11.12
CA LYS A 37 12.23 12.61 11.09
C LYS A 37 12.52 13.32 12.41
N GLU A 38 11.52 13.99 13.00
CA GLU A 38 11.69 14.67 14.29
C GLU A 38 11.89 13.66 15.44
N LEU A 39 11.09 12.59 15.47
CA LEU A 39 11.26 11.52 16.46
C LEU A 39 12.64 10.87 16.37
N ASN A 40 13.13 10.62 15.16
CA ASN A 40 14.49 10.11 14.94
C ASN A 40 15.56 11.05 15.48
N ARG A 41 15.39 12.36 15.27
CA ARG A 41 16.33 13.38 15.74
C ARG A 41 16.36 13.44 17.27
N GLU A 42 15.20 13.50 17.92
CA GLU A 42 15.10 13.50 19.39
C GLU A 42 15.72 12.23 19.99
N ARG A 43 15.40 11.06 19.40
CA ARG A 43 15.96 9.78 19.81
C ARG A 43 17.47 9.71 19.62
N SER A 44 18.00 10.19 18.49
CA SER A 44 19.44 10.14 18.21
C SER A 44 20.25 10.85 19.29
N LEU A 45 19.76 12.02 19.74
CA LEU A 45 20.37 12.77 20.83
C LEU A 45 20.32 12.00 22.16
N LEU A 46 19.17 11.38 22.48
CA LEU A 46 19.01 10.59 23.70
C LEU A 46 19.92 9.34 23.70
N SER A 47 19.97 8.61 22.57
CA SER A 47 20.81 7.42 22.39
C SER A 47 22.28 7.75 22.57
N GLN A 48 22.77 8.84 21.95
CA GLN A 48 24.14 9.29 22.11
C GLN A 48 24.48 9.65 23.56
N ASN A 49 23.54 10.28 24.27
CA ASN A 49 23.72 10.61 25.68
C ASN A 49 23.84 9.34 26.54
N LEU A 50 22.96 8.36 26.32
CA LEU A 50 22.96 7.10 27.05
C LEU A 50 24.23 6.28 26.76
N GLU A 51 24.63 6.18 25.49
CA GLU A 51 25.88 5.52 25.10
C GLU A 51 27.11 6.17 25.74
N PHE A 52 27.15 7.51 25.78
CA PHE A 52 28.24 8.22 26.43
C PHE A 52 28.30 7.89 27.94
N ARG A 53 27.16 7.89 28.62
CA ARG A 53 27.08 7.56 30.06
C ARG A 53 27.47 6.11 30.33
N ILE A 54 27.05 5.16 29.49
CA ILE A 54 27.46 3.75 29.59
C ILE A 54 28.98 3.62 29.44
N LYS A 55 29.58 4.28 28.45
CA LYS A 55 31.04 4.28 28.25
C LYS A 55 31.79 4.90 29.43
N GLU A 56 31.26 5.97 30.03
CA GLU A 56 31.84 6.58 31.22
C GLU A 56 31.83 5.60 32.42
N ILE A 57 30.72 4.89 32.62
CA ILE A 57 30.59 3.88 33.67
C ILE A 57 31.53 2.70 33.41
N ASP A 58 31.64 2.21 32.17
CA ASP A 58 32.55 1.14 31.78
C ASP A 58 34.02 1.51 32.06
N SER A 59 34.41 2.76 31.81
CA SER A 59 35.74 3.26 32.16
C SER A 59 35.97 3.25 33.68
N LYS A 60 35.00 3.66 34.49
CA LYS A 60 35.09 3.60 35.96
C LYS A 60 35.23 2.17 36.47
N ILE A 61 34.46 1.22 35.91
CA ILE A 61 34.55 -0.20 36.23
C ILE A 61 35.94 -0.75 35.88
N THR A 62 36.47 -0.40 34.70
CA THR A 62 37.79 -0.85 34.25
C THR A 62 38.91 -0.36 35.18
N ASN A 63 38.86 0.92 35.58
CA ASN A 63 39.82 1.50 36.52
C ASN A 63 39.73 0.85 37.91
N LEU A 64 38.51 0.53 38.37
CA LEU A 64 38.29 -0.20 39.62
C LEU A 64 38.84 -1.62 39.54
N ASP A 65 38.64 -2.32 38.42
CA ASP A 65 39.15 -3.68 38.21
C ASP A 65 40.68 -3.72 38.28
N GLU A 66 41.36 -2.75 37.67
CA GLU A 66 42.82 -2.61 37.79
C GLU A 66 43.26 -2.28 39.23
N SER A 67 42.53 -1.39 39.90
CA SER A 67 42.80 -0.97 41.28
C SER A 67 42.54 -2.08 42.32
N ILE A 68 41.61 -3.00 42.05
CA ILE A 68 41.35 -4.20 42.86
C ILE A 68 42.48 -5.22 42.66
N ARG A 69 42.92 -5.42 41.41
CA ARG A 69 43.99 -6.37 41.06
C ARG A 69 45.32 -5.99 41.71
N THR A 70 45.60 -4.69 41.81
CA THR A 70 46.89 -4.16 42.29
C THR A 70 46.94 -3.87 43.79
N SER A 71 45.79 -3.81 44.48
CA SER A 71 45.76 -3.59 45.93
C SER A 71 46.28 -4.82 46.70
N ASN A 72 46.97 -4.57 47.83
CA ASN A 72 47.45 -5.60 48.76
C ASN A 72 46.60 -5.68 50.04
N SER A 73 45.64 -4.77 50.24
CA SER A 73 44.78 -4.73 51.43
C SER A 73 43.46 -5.43 51.18
N ALA A 74 43.14 -6.44 51.98
CA ALA A 74 41.85 -7.14 51.90
C ALA A 74 40.66 -6.19 52.16
N SER A 75 40.80 -5.25 53.10
CA SER A 75 39.76 -4.26 53.42
C SER A 75 39.51 -3.32 52.25
N GLU A 76 40.56 -2.85 51.59
CA GLU A 76 40.47 -1.94 50.44
C GLU A 76 39.85 -2.64 49.21
N LYS A 77 40.17 -3.93 49.01
CA LYS A 77 39.53 -4.73 47.95
C LYS A 77 38.03 -4.87 48.16
N VAL A 78 37.58 -5.10 49.39
CA VAL A 78 36.15 -5.23 49.72
C VAL A 78 35.41 -3.91 49.43
N GLU A 79 35.96 -2.78 49.83
CA GLU A 79 35.38 -1.46 49.55
C GLU A 79 35.26 -1.18 48.04
N LYS A 80 36.34 -1.43 47.28
CA LYS A 80 36.35 -1.27 45.82
C LYS A 80 35.40 -2.23 45.11
N LEU A 81 35.21 -3.44 45.62
CA LEU A 81 34.23 -4.39 45.09
C LEU A 81 32.78 -3.90 45.32
N LEU A 82 32.48 -3.30 46.47
CA LEU A 82 31.17 -2.69 46.71
C LEU A 82 30.92 -1.51 45.75
N GLU A 83 31.93 -0.67 45.54
CA GLU A 83 31.85 0.43 44.58
C GLU A 83 31.65 -0.07 43.14
N ARG A 84 32.33 -1.16 42.77
CA ARG A 84 32.14 -1.82 41.48
C ARG A 84 30.72 -2.36 41.30
N VAL A 85 30.13 -3.00 42.32
CA VAL A 85 28.75 -3.47 42.27
C VAL A 85 27.79 -2.30 42.03
N LYS A 86 27.99 -1.17 42.73
CA LYS A 86 27.20 0.04 42.49
C LYS A 86 27.31 0.56 41.06
N PHE A 87 28.50 0.56 40.46
CA PHE A 87 28.67 0.96 39.06
C PHE A 87 28.04 -0.04 38.08
N LEU A 88 28.06 -1.34 38.39
CA LEU A 88 27.34 -2.34 37.59
C LEU A 88 25.82 -2.16 37.65
N GLU A 89 25.27 -1.84 38.82
CA GLU A 89 23.85 -1.50 38.97
C GLU A 89 23.49 -0.26 38.14
N GLN A 90 24.28 0.81 38.24
CA GLN A 90 24.09 2.02 37.43
C GLN A 90 24.18 1.73 35.93
N ARG A 91 25.13 0.89 35.52
CA ARG A 91 25.26 0.46 34.12
C ARG A 91 24.01 -0.27 33.65
N GLN A 92 23.49 -1.19 34.46
CA GLN A 92 22.27 -1.92 34.15
C GLN A 92 21.07 -0.97 34.03
N GLU A 93 20.95 0.02 34.92
CA GLU A 93 19.90 1.04 34.82
C GLU A 93 19.97 1.86 33.53
N GLU A 94 21.17 2.24 33.08
CA GLU A 94 21.34 2.99 31.82
C GLU A 94 21.06 2.12 30.59
N ILE A 95 21.41 0.83 30.62
CA ILE A 95 21.03 -0.14 29.57
C ILE A 95 19.51 -0.28 29.51
N ASP A 96 18.86 -0.47 30.66
CA ASP A 96 17.39 -0.58 30.74
C ASP A 96 16.70 0.67 30.19
N LYS A 97 17.21 1.87 30.51
CA LYS A 97 16.71 3.14 29.94
C LYS A 97 16.85 3.18 28.42
N ASN A 98 17.98 2.72 27.89
CA ASN A 98 18.20 2.67 26.45
C ASN A 98 17.24 1.71 25.76
N THR A 99 17.07 0.50 26.29
CA THR A 99 16.13 -0.48 25.75
C THR A 99 14.69 0.04 25.76
N VAL A 100 14.25 0.66 26.86
CA VAL A 100 12.92 1.29 26.91
C VAL A 100 12.80 2.39 25.86
N SER A 101 13.82 3.24 25.71
CA SER A 101 13.85 4.29 24.69
C SER A 101 13.75 3.73 23.26
N VAL A 102 14.40 2.60 22.96
CA VAL A 102 14.33 1.94 21.65
C VAL A 102 12.90 1.46 21.39
N TYR A 103 12.26 0.79 22.35
CA TYR A 103 10.89 0.32 22.21
C TYR A 103 9.88 1.45 22.08
N LYS A 104 10.04 2.54 22.85
CA LYS A 104 9.22 3.76 22.72
C LYS A 104 9.23 4.29 21.28
N TYR A 105 10.42 4.42 20.70
CA TYR A 105 10.58 4.90 19.33
C TYR A 105 10.01 3.90 18.31
N ASN A 106 10.43 2.63 18.38
CA ASN A 106 10.03 1.62 17.39
C ASN A 106 8.51 1.42 17.39
N TYR A 107 7.88 1.34 18.57
CA TYR A 107 6.44 1.16 18.65
C TYR A 107 5.67 2.40 18.18
N SER A 108 6.15 3.60 18.52
CA SER A 108 5.58 4.84 17.97
C SER A 108 5.69 4.86 16.44
N SER A 109 6.85 4.52 15.88
CA SER A 109 7.05 4.37 14.44
C SER A 109 6.06 3.39 13.82
N ALA A 110 5.81 2.24 14.46
CA ALA A 110 4.80 1.27 14.03
C ALA A 110 3.41 1.91 13.92
N VAL A 111 2.95 2.54 15.00
CA VAL A 111 1.63 3.18 15.06
C VAL A 111 1.48 4.28 14.01
N LEU A 112 2.52 5.09 13.80
CA LEU A 112 2.55 6.15 12.79
C LEU A 112 2.42 5.61 11.37
N ASN A 113 3.17 4.55 11.06
CA ASN A 113 3.13 3.92 9.74
C ASN A 113 1.80 3.23 9.49
N LEU A 114 1.25 2.54 10.48
CA LEU A 114 -0.07 1.93 10.41
C LEU A 114 -1.16 2.98 10.13
N ALA A 115 -1.11 4.13 10.81
CA ALA A 115 -2.00 5.24 10.54
C ALA A 115 -1.82 5.79 9.11
N SER A 116 -0.59 5.96 8.65
CA SER A 116 -0.29 6.43 7.28
C SER A 116 -0.90 5.52 6.22
N MET A 117 -0.78 4.20 6.39
CA MET A 117 -1.33 3.20 5.46
C MET A 117 -2.83 3.36 5.21
N GLU A 118 -3.61 3.81 6.20
CA GLU A 118 -5.06 4.09 6.05
C GLU A 118 -5.34 5.12 4.95
N ARG A 119 -4.50 6.14 4.88
CA ARG A 119 -4.63 7.21 3.89
C ARG A 119 -4.02 6.87 2.54
N GLU A 120 -3.18 5.84 2.47
CA GLU A 120 -2.51 5.40 1.25
C GLU A 120 -3.31 4.30 0.53
N ILE A 121 -3.92 3.36 1.27
CA ILE A 121 -4.79 2.31 0.73
C ILE A 121 -6.10 2.92 0.17
N LYS A 122 -6.62 3.99 0.79
CA LYS A 122 -7.90 4.58 0.40
C LYS A 122 -7.91 5.19 -1.02
N PRO A 123 -6.91 5.99 -1.46
CA PRO A 123 -6.80 6.45 -2.85
C PRO A 123 -6.70 5.32 -3.88
N LEU A 124 -6.03 4.20 -3.57
CA LEU A 124 -5.98 3.03 -4.48
C LEU A 124 -7.37 2.48 -4.78
N SER A 125 -8.24 2.42 -3.76
CA SER A 125 -9.63 1.99 -3.93
C SER A 125 -10.51 2.99 -4.72
N LEU A 126 -10.04 4.23 -4.88
CA LEU A 126 -10.80 5.36 -5.44
C LEU A 126 -10.20 5.91 -6.74
N PHE A 127 -9.28 5.17 -7.38
CA PHE A 127 -8.60 5.62 -8.60
C PHE A 127 -9.59 5.81 -9.76
N ASN A 128 -10.21 7.00 -9.87
CA ASN A 128 -11.22 7.28 -10.89
C ASN A 128 -10.67 7.21 -12.31
N SER A 129 -9.40 7.57 -12.50
CA SER A 129 -8.69 7.42 -13.78
C SER A 129 -8.57 5.95 -14.19
N SER A 130 -8.44 5.01 -13.25
CA SER A 130 -8.41 3.59 -13.57
C SER A 130 -9.79 3.11 -14.04
N ARG A 131 -10.88 3.62 -13.46
CA ARG A 131 -12.25 3.31 -13.91
C ARG A 131 -12.48 3.71 -15.36
N GLU A 132 -12.03 4.90 -15.77
CA GLU A 132 -12.16 5.33 -17.15
C GLU A 132 -11.29 4.50 -18.12
N PHE A 133 -10.09 4.11 -17.69
CA PHE A 133 -9.23 3.21 -18.45
C PHE A 133 -9.91 1.84 -18.65
N TYR A 134 -10.31 1.16 -17.58
CA TYR A 134 -10.97 -0.16 -17.66
C TYR A 134 -12.29 -0.10 -18.42
N SER A 135 -13.10 0.94 -18.23
CA SER A 135 -14.33 1.12 -19.02
C SER A 135 -14.05 1.29 -20.52
N THR A 136 -12.93 1.91 -20.89
CA THR A 136 -12.54 2.04 -22.29
C THR A 136 -12.02 0.71 -22.82
N LEU A 137 -11.25 -0.01 -22.00
CA LEU A 137 -10.70 -1.32 -22.32
C LEU A 137 -11.82 -2.31 -22.66
N ASP A 138 -12.89 -2.34 -21.86
CA ASP A 138 -14.07 -3.17 -22.11
C ASP A 138 -14.85 -2.76 -23.37
N LYS A 139 -14.87 -1.46 -23.70
CA LYS A 139 -15.53 -0.99 -24.93
C LYS A 139 -14.83 -1.51 -26.19
N VAL A 140 -13.50 -1.64 -26.18
CA VAL A 140 -12.74 -2.19 -27.32
C VAL A 140 -13.10 -3.65 -27.58
N SER A 141 -13.36 -4.41 -26.52
CA SER A 141 -13.73 -5.83 -26.61
C SER A 141 -15.13 -6.11 -27.18
N ASN A 142 -15.94 -5.07 -27.42
CA ASN A 142 -17.30 -5.23 -27.94
C ASN A 142 -17.37 -4.88 -29.45
N PRO A 143 -17.55 -5.86 -30.34
CA PRO A 143 -17.62 -5.61 -31.78
C PRO A 143 -18.81 -4.75 -32.20
N MET A 144 -19.88 -4.68 -31.40
CA MET A 144 -21.05 -3.84 -31.67
C MET A 144 -20.75 -2.34 -31.59
N ASN A 145 -19.64 -1.94 -30.97
CA ASN A 145 -19.21 -0.55 -30.89
C ASN A 145 -18.58 -0.03 -32.20
N TYR A 146 -18.30 -0.93 -33.15
CA TYR A 146 -17.62 -0.58 -34.39
C TYR A 146 -18.62 -0.27 -35.51
N GLU A 147 -18.27 0.74 -36.31
CA GLU A 147 -19.13 1.26 -37.36
C GLU A 147 -19.59 0.16 -38.34
N GLY A 148 -20.91 0.08 -38.53
CA GLY A 148 -21.52 -0.84 -39.48
C GLY A 148 -21.56 -2.31 -39.04
N TYR A 149 -21.00 -2.67 -37.88
CA TYR A 149 -21.03 -4.02 -37.35
C TYR A 149 -22.46 -4.43 -36.97
N GLN A 150 -23.17 -3.63 -36.17
CA GLN A 150 -24.54 -3.94 -35.74
C GLN A 150 -25.50 -4.18 -36.92
N GLN A 151 -25.44 -3.33 -37.94
CA GLN A 151 -26.28 -3.47 -39.13
C GLN A 151 -25.94 -4.73 -39.94
N TRP A 152 -24.65 -5.06 -40.04
CA TRP A 152 -24.21 -6.28 -40.73
C TRP A 152 -24.56 -7.53 -39.92
N PHE A 153 -24.39 -7.48 -38.60
CA PHE A 153 -24.67 -8.56 -37.68
C PHE A 153 -26.14 -8.98 -37.74
N GLY A 154 -27.06 -8.03 -37.94
CA GLY A 154 -28.48 -8.34 -38.21
C GLY A 154 -28.69 -9.21 -39.46
N LYS A 155 -27.93 -8.99 -40.53
CA LYS A 155 -27.99 -9.83 -41.75
C LYS A 155 -27.40 -11.21 -41.53
N PHE A 156 -26.28 -11.26 -40.81
CA PHE A 156 -25.65 -12.52 -40.44
C PHE A 156 -26.53 -13.36 -39.51
N LYS A 157 -27.22 -12.73 -38.56
CA LYS A 157 -28.20 -13.38 -37.69
C LYS A 157 -29.39 -13.95 -38.47
N GLY A 158 -29.84 -13.23 -39.52
CA GLY A 158 -30.85 -13.75 -40.44
C GLY A 158 -30.41 -15.04 -41.12
N TYR A 159 -29.19 -15.08 -41.64
CA TYR A 159 -28.59 -16.29 -42.21
C TYR A 159 -28.52 -17.45 -41.21
N ILE A 160 -28.07 -17.20 -39.97
CA ILE A 160 -28.05 -18.24 -38.93
C ILE A 160 -29.45 -18.81 -38.70
N GLU A 161 -30.46 -17.95 -38.60
CA GLU A 161 -31.83 -18.38 -38.32
C GLU A 161 -32.46 -19.18 -39.47
N GLU A 162 -32.07 -18.88 -40.72
CA GLU A 162 -32.51 -19.61 -41.92
C GLU A 162 -31.82 -20.98 -42.06
N GLU A 163 -30.54 -21.09 -41.71
CA GLU A 163 -29.72 -22.27 -42.01
C GLU A 163 -29.47 -23.19 -40.79
N LYS A 164 -29.88 -22.78 -39.58
CA LYS A 164 -29.66 -23.56 -38.35
C LYS A 164 -30.28 -24.96 -38.35
N GLU A 165 -31.37 -25.19 -39.10
CA GLU A 165 -32.01 -26.51 -39.15
C GLU A 165 -31.17 -27.53 -39.93
N ASP A 166 -30.31 -27.04 -40.84
CA ASP A 166 -29.50 -27.84 -41.74
C ASP A 166 -28.00 -27.89 -41.33
N ASP A 167 -27.53 -26.98 -40.46
CA ASP A 167 -26.16 -26.99 -39.90
C ASP A 167 -26.16 -26.94 -38.37
N ALA A 168 -25.79 -28.07 -37.74
CA ALA A 168 -25.68 -28.21 -36.30
C ALA A 168 -24.69 -27.22 -35.63
N LYS A 169 -23.68 -26.72 -36.35
CA LYS A 169 -22.77 -25.68 -35.84
C LYS A 169 -23.45 -24.32 -35.78
N LEU A 170 -24.29 -23.99 -36.75
CA LEU A 170 -25.09 -22.77 -36.76
C LEU A 170 -26.21 -22.84 -35.73
N GLU A 171 -26.81 -24.03 -35.51
CA GLU A 171 -27.74 -24.26 -34.40
C GLU A 171 -27.08 -23.99 -33.05
N ALA A 172 -25.90 -24.55 -32.82
CA ALA A 172 -25.14 -24.33 -31.60
C ALA A 172 -24.77 -22.84 -31.42
N LEU A 173 -24.32 -22.16 -32.47
CA LEU A 173 -24.03 -20.72 -32.45
C LEU A 173 -25.29 -19.89 -32.13
N ASN A 174 -26.43 -20.22 -32.75
CA ASN A 174 -27.70 -19.55 -32.46
C ASN A 174 -28.08 -19.70 -30.99
N HIS A 175 -27.94 -20.90 -30.44
CA HIS A 175 -28.22 -21.17 -29.04
C HIS A 175 -27.28 -20.37 -28.12
N MET A 176 -25.98 -20.30 -28.44
CA MET A 176 -25.04 -19.46 -27.70
C MET A 176 -25.46 -17.98 -27.73
N LEU A 177 -25.80 -17.42 -28.90
CA LEU A 177 -26.25 -16.03 -29.04
C LEU A 177 -27.55 -15.73 -28.29
N GLN A 178 -28.44 -16.72 -28.14
CA GLN A 178 -29.66 -16.58 -27.35
C GLN A 178 -29.37 -16.58 -25.84
N VAL A 179 -28.42 -17.42 -25.39
CA VAL A 179 -28.05 -17.58 -23.98
C VAL A 179 -27.20 -16.42 -23.47
N THR A 180 -26.20 -15.97 -24.24
CA THR A 180 -25.30 -14.86 -23.86
C THR A 180 -25.97 -13.48 -23.98
N GLY A 181 -27.15 -13.43 -24.61
CA GLY A 181 -27.75 -12.19 -25.08
C GLY A 181 -27.01 -11.61 -26.28
N ASP A 182 -27.55 -10.55 -26.87
CA ASP A 182 -26.90 -9.85 -27.98
C ASP A 182 -25.42 -9.54 -27.63
N LEU A 183 -24.53 -9.56 -28.62
CA LEU A 183 -23.06 -9.44 -28.47
C LEU A 183 -22.60 -8.26 -27.58
N ALA A 184 -23.49 -7.30 -27.35
CA ALA A 184 -23.29 -6.13 -26.50
C ALA A 184 -23.34 -6.39 -24.97
N LYS A 185 -23.75 -7.57 -24.47
CA LYS A 185 -24.00 -7.80 -23.02
C LYS A 185 -22.81 -8.30 -22.19
N GLY A 186 -21.57 -8.03 -22.60
CA GLY A 186 -20.40 -8.21 -21.74
C GLY A 186 -19.98 -9.66 -21.48
N THR A 187 -20.44 -10.62 -22.29
CA THR A 187 -19.84 -11.97 -22.29
C THR A 187 -18.46 -11.89 -22.93
N PRO A 188 -17.40 -12.45 -22.32
CA PRO A 188 -16.05 -12.43 -22.87
C PRO A 188 -16.03 -12.95 -24.31
N PHE A 189 -15.53 -12.13 -25.23
CA PHE A 189 -15.48 -12.46 -26.65
C PHE A 189 -14.26 -13.32 -26.99
N THR A 190 -14.16 -14.47 -26.33
CA THR A 190 -12.98 -15.36 -26.36
C THR A 190 -13.35 -16.84 -26.44
N GLY A 191 -12.34 -17.69 -26.70
CA GLY A 191 -12.49 -19.14 -26.65
C GLY A 191 -13.49 -19.72 -27.66
N MET A 192 -14.29 -20.70 -27.21
CA MET A 192 -15.22 -21.46 -28.07
C MET A 192 -16.28 -20.56 -28.70
N PHE A 193 -16.80 -19.55 -27.98
CA PHE A 193 -17.81 -18.64 -28.50
C PHE A 193 -17.27 -17.81 -29.67
N ALA A 194 -16.07 -17.22 -29.51
CA ALA A 194 -15.44 -16.48 -30.59
C ALA A 194 -15.07 -17.38 -31.79
N GLY A 195 -14.60 -18.60 -31.52
CA GLY A 195 -14.33 -19.60 -32.56
C GLY A 195 -15.58 -19.93 -33.38
N SER A 196 -16.69 -20.27 -32.71
CA SER A 196 -17.97 -20.54 -33.36
C SER A 196 -18.50 -19.33 -34.14
N LEU A 197 -18.31 -18.12 -33.62
CA LEU A 197 -18.72 -16.91 -34.34
C LEU A 197 -17.87 -16.70 -35.61
N ILE A 198 -16.55 -16.82 -35.52
CA ILE A 198 -15.62 -16.68 -36.66
C ILE A 198 -15.92 -17.73 -37.74
N ASP A 199 -16.19 -18.98 -37.34
CA ASP A 199 -16.56 -20.07 -38.23
C ASP A 199 -17.90 -19.80 -38.91
N GLY A 200 -18.92 -19.39 -38.16
CA GLY A 200 -20.24 -19.05 -38.71
C GLY A 200 -20.17 -17.87 -39.68
N ILE A 201 -19.38 -16.84 -39.36
CA ILE A 201 -19.15 -15.71 -40.28
C ILE A 201 -18.44 -16.18 -41.56
N SER A 202 -17.49 -17.11 -41.44
CA SER A 202 -16.77 -17.67 -42.59
C SER A 202 -17.70 -18.49 -43.49
N GLN A 203 -18.61 -19.28 -42.91
CA GLN A 203 -19.67 -19.98 -43.64
C GLN A 203 -20.59 -18.97 -44.35
N PHE A 204 -21.01 -17.91 -43.65
CA PHE A 204 -21.82 -16.85 -44.25
C PHE A 204 -21.11 -16.20 -45.44
N VAL A 205 -19.82 -15.85 -45.31
CA VAL A 205 -19.01 -15.33 -46.44
C VAL A 205 -18.97 -16.31 -47.62
N GLY A 206 -18.88 -17.61 -47.34
CA GLY A 206 -18.87 -18.68 -48.34
C GLY A 206 -20.20 -18.86 -49.07
N SER A 207 -21.32 -18.62 -48.39
CA SER A 207 -22.68 -18.69 -48.97
C SER A 207 -22.99 -17.56 -49.96
N LEU A 208 -22.27 -16.43 -49.87
CA LEU A 208 -22.54 -15.24 -50.66
C LEU A 208 -22.02 -15.36 -52.11
N ASN A 209 -22.93 -15.11 -53.05
CA ASN A 209 -22.68 -15.27 -54.48
C ASN A 209 -22.12 -13.99 -55.13
N ARG A 210 -21.80 -14.06 -56.43
CA ARG A 210 -21.31 -12.91 -57.22
C ARG A 210 -22.24 -11.69 -57.20
N ARG A 211 -23.54 -11.89 -56.98
CA ARG A 211 -24.55 -10.83 -56.89
C ARG A 211 -24.48 -10.06 -55.56
N ASP A 212 -23.91 -10.68 -54.53
CA ASP A 212 -23.82 -10.14 -53.17
C ASP A 212 -22.42 -9.58 -52.87
N LYS A 213 -21.71 -9.11 -53.90
CA LYS A 213 -20.30 -8.71 -53.81
C LYS A 213 -20.03 -7.73 -52.66
N GLU A 214 -20.86 -6.70 -52.51
CA GLU A 214 -20.72 -5.70 -51.44
C GLU A 214 -20.93 -6.30 -50.05
N LEU A 215 -21.94 -7.17 -49.89
CA LEU A 215 -22.20 -7.86 -48.63
C LEU A 215 -21.06 -8.82 -48.29
N ARG A 216 -20.48 -9.49 -49.29
CA ARG A 216 -19.33 -10.36 -49.13
C ARG A 216 -18.08 -9.59 -48.69
N GLU A 217 -17.79 -8.46 -49.32
CA GLU A 217 -16.69 -7.57 -48.92
C GLU A 217 -16.88 -7.04 -47.50
N LYS A 218 -18.11 -6.59 -47.16
CA LYS A 218 -18.47 -6.16 -45.80
C LYS A 218 -18.29 -7.30 -44.80
N SER A 219 -18.73 -8.52 -45.13
CA SER A 219 -18.63 -9.69 -44.26
C SER A 219 -17.18 -10.12 -44.02
N ILE A 220 -16.31 -10.05 -45.04
CA ILE A 220 -14.87 -10.27 -44.88
C ILE A 220 -14.25 -9.21 -43.96
N LYS A 221 -14.67 -7.95 -44.09
CA LYS A 221 -14.22 -6.88 -43.18
C LYS A 221 -14.64 -7.16 -41.74
N MET A 222 -15.90 -7.56 -41.52
CA MET A 222 -16.42 -7.88 -40.18
C MET A 222 -15.80 -9.15 -39.60
N LEU A 223 -15.48 -10.14 -40.43
CA LEU A 223 -14.71 -11.32 -40.02
C LEU A 223 -13.35 -10.91 -39.46
N LYS A 224 -12.59 -10.10 -40.21
CA LYS A 224 -11.27 -9.62 -39.76
C LYS A 224 -11.34 -8.80 -38.47
N LEU A 225 -12.31 -7.88 -38.39
CA LEU A 225 -12.58 -7.10 -37.19
C LEU A 225 -12.89 -8.00 -35.98
N THR A 226 -13.77 -8.99 -36.18
CA THR A 226 -14.15 -9.97 -35.15
C THR A 226 -12.93 -10.76 -34.69
N THR A 227 -12.09 -11.23 -35.62
CA THR A 227 -10.83 -11.91 -35.28
C THR A 227 -9.90 -11.02 -34.46
N SER A 228 -9.67 -9.77 -34.89
CA SER A 228 -8.80 -8.83 -34.16
C SER A 228 -9.32 -8.55 -32.75
N ILE A 229 -10.63 -8.31 -32.59
CA ILE A 229 -11.26 -8.08 -31.28
C ILE A 229 -11.17 -9.33 -30.40
N SER A 230 -11.36 -10.53 -30.96
CA SER A 230 -11.24 -11.76 -30.19
C SER A 230 -9.83 -11.96 -29.65
N GLN A 231 -8.81 -11.74 -30.49
CA GLN A 231 -7.42 -11.85 -30.07
C GLN A 231 -7.09 -10.79 -29.00
N PHE A 232 -7.51 -9.55 -29.21
CA PHE A 232 -7.35 -8.48 -28.24
C PHE A 232 -7.99 -8.83 -26.90
N THR A 233 -9.23 -9.34 -26.93
CA THR A 233 -9.97 -9.70 -25.72
C THR A 233 -9.32 -10.89 -25.02
N HIS A 234 -8.81 -11.88 -25.75
CA HIS A 234 -8.07 -12.98 -25.15
C HIS A 234 -6.82 -12.50 -24.40
N ASP A 235 -6.01 -11.66 -25.03
CA ASP A 235 -4.82 -11.10 -24.39
C ASP A 235 -5.17 -10.18 -23.21
N LYS A 236 -6.25 -9.41 -23.33
CA LYS A 236 -6.81 -8.55 -22.26
C LYS A 236 -7.21 -9.38 -21.05
N ASP A 237 -7.98 -10.44 -21.23
CA ASP A 237 -8.52 -11.28 -20.15
C ASP A 237 -7.40 -11.95 -19.33
N LEU A 238 -6.27 -12.28 -19.97
CA LEU A 238 -5.08 -12.79 -19.26
C LEU A 238 -4.52 -11.76 -18.27
N ILE A 239 -4.52 -10.47 -18.64
CA ILE A 239 -4.06 -9.37 -17.79
C ILE A 239 -5.12 -9.06 -16.72
N GLU A 240 -6.42 -9.14 -17.06
CA GLU A 240 -7.51 -8.89 -16.11
C GLU A 240 -7.59 -9.97 -15.02
N THR A 241 -7.28 -11.22 -15.33
CA THR A 241 -7.18 -12.30 -14.33
C THR A 241 -6.15 -11.95 -13.24
N GLU A 242 -5.01 -11.37 -13.64
CA GLU A 242 -4.00 -10.90 -12.69
C GLU A 242 -4.48 -9.68 -11.90
N TRP A 243 -5.20 -8.76 -12.54
CA TRP A 243 -5.81 -7.61 -11.88
C TRP A 243 -6.83 -8.03 -10.80
N GLU A 244 -7.67 -9.04 -11.07
CA GLU A 244 -8.56 -9.63 -10.08
C GLU A 244 -7.79 -10.18 -8.87
N GLY A 245 -6.69 -10.89 -9.13
CA GLY A 245 -5.79 -11.36 -8.08
C GLY A 245 -5.18 -10.22 -7.27
N ILE A 246 -4.79 -9.12 -7.91
CA ILE A 246 -4.29 -7.90 -7.23
C ILE A 246 -5.40 -7.30 -6.35
N ASN A 247 -6.61 -7.14 -6.88
CA ASN A 247 -7.76 -6.59 -6.12
C ASN A 247 -8.09 -7.44 -4.89
N LYS A 248 -8.06 -8.77 -5.03
CA LYS A 248 -8.26 -9.67 -3.90
C LYS A 248 -7.21 -9.44 -2.81
N ASN A 249 -5.93 -9.41 -3.18
CA ASN A 249 -4.86 -9.18 -2.22
C ASN A 249 -4.92 -7.78 -1.58
N LEU A 250 -5.37 -6.76 -2.32
CA LEU A 250 -5.58 -5.42 -1.78
C LEU A 250 -6.70 -5.39 -0.74
N ASN A 251 -7.80 -6.11 -0.97
CA ASN A 251 -8.88 -6.24 0.00
C ASN A 251 -8.43 -7.00 1.25
N GLU A 252 -7.71 -8.12 1.08
CA GLU A 252 -7.13 -8.87 2.20
C GLU A 252 -6.15 -8.00 3.02
N LEU A 253 -5.29 -7.21 2.35
CA LEU A 253 -4.39 -6.28 3.04
C LEU A 253 -5.16 -5.23 3.84
N LYS A 254 -6.25 -4.69 3.28
CA LYS A 254 -7.10 -3.71 3.96
C LYS A 254 -7.77 -4.31 5.20
N GLU A 255 -8.23 -5.55 5.12
CA GLU A 255 -8.80 -6.26 6.28
C GLU A 255 -7.76 -6.43 7.39
N LEU A 256 -6.56 -6.92 7.05
CA LEU A 256 -5.47 -7.10 8.01
C LEU A 256 -4.98 -5.76 8.61
N GLN A 257 -4.93 -4.71 7.80
CA GLN A 257 -4.59 -3.37 8.25
C GLN A 257 -5.67 -2.82 9.20
N GLN A 258 -6.94 -3.11 8.95
CA GLN A 258 -8.03 -2.70 9.82
C GLN A 258 -8.03 -3.45 11.16
N GLU A 259 -7.69 -4.74 11.15
CA GLU A 259 -7.46 -5.54 12.36
C GLU A 259 -6.30 -4.95 13.17
N ALA A 260 -5.15 -4.70 12.55
CA ALA A 260 -4.00 -4.08 13.22
C ALA A 260 -4.33 -2.68 13.79
N ILE A 261 -5.19 -1.89 13.12
CA ILE A 261 -5.69 -0.61 13.65
C ILE A 261 -6.53 -0.82 14.91
N GLU A 262 -7.40 -1.84 14.93
CA GLU A 262 -8.23 -2.13 16.10
C GLU A 262 -7.33 -2.51 17.29
N ASP A 263 -6.44 -3.48 17.10
CA ASP A 263 -5.52 -3.96 18.15
C ASP A 263 -4.65 -2.82 18.68
N ASN A 264 -3.97 -2.08 17.79
CA ASN A 264 -3.01 -1.07 18.22
C ASN A 264 -3.71 0.21 18.70
N LEU A 265 -4.58 0.81 17.90
CA LEU A 265 -5.14 2.10 18.25
C LEU A 265 -6.24 1.96 19.30
N VAL A 266 -7.15 1.00 19.14
CA VAL A 266 -8.33 0.90 20.01
C VAL A 266 -8.02 0.15 21.29
N GLU A 267 -7.50 -1.07 21.20
CA GLU A 267 -7.32 -1.94 22.36
C GLU A 267 -6.12 -1.54 23.20
N ILE A 268 -4.94 -1.38 22.60
CA ILE A 268 -3.70 -1.07 23.33
C ILE A 268 -3.65 0.40 23.76
N LEU A 269 -3.93 1.33 22.83
CA LEU A 269 -3.80 2.78 23.08
C LEU A 269 -5.08 3.46 23.58
N GLY A 270 -6.23 2.79 23.53
CA GLY A 270 -7.51 3.37 23.99
C GLY A 270 -8.04 4.50 23.11
N ILE A 271 -7.61 4.57 21.85
CA ILE A 271 -8.04 5.60 20.89
C ILE A 271 -9.33 5.15 20.22
N SER A 272 -10.38 5.98 20.30
CA SER A 272 -11.63 5.69 19.61
C SER A 272 -11.45 5.68 18.09
N ARG A 273 -11.94 4.62 17.44
CA ARG A 273 -11.95 4.48 15.97
C ARG A 273 -12.66 5.64 15.24
N ASN A 274 -13.78 6.11 15.80
CA ASN A 274 -14.48 7.28 15.27
C ASN A 274 -13.63 8.54 15.40
N GLY A 275 -12.98 8.72 16.56
CA GLY A 275 -12.07 9.84 16.79
C GLY A 275 -10.88 9.83 15.84
N PHE A 276 -10.27 8.66 15.60
CA PHE A 276 -9.20 8.50 14.61
C PHE A 276 -9.68 8.85 13.19
N THR A 277 -10.85 8.35 12.80
CA THR A 277 -11.41 8.62 11.47
C THR A 277 -11.68 10.11 11.26
N GLU A 278 -12.28 10.79 12.24
CA GLU A 278 -12.62 12.20 12.16
C GLU A 278 -11.37 13.10 12.18
N LYS A 279 -10.45 12.87 13.12
CA LYS A 279 -9.30 13.75 13.39
C LYS A 279 -8.09 13.47 12.50
N PHE A 280 -8.04 12.32 11.83
CA PHE A 280 -6.93 11.94 10.97
C PHE A 280 -7.35 11.56 9.55
N THR A 281 -8.20 10.53 9.40
CA THR A 281 -8.51 9.95 8.08
C THR A 281 -9.26 10.95 7.20
N ASN A 282 -10.28 11.61 7.74
CA ASN A 282 -11.11 12.57 7.01
C ASN A 282 -10.68 14.03 7.22
N GLU A 283 -9.76 14.31 8.14
CA GLU A 283 -9.24 15.65 8.35
C GLU A 283 -8.44 16.12 7.11
N THR A 284 -8.72 17.34 6.67
CA THR A 284 -8.15 17.96 5.47
C THR A 284 -6.99 18.89 5.81
N ASP A 285 -6.99 19.49 7.00
CA ASP A 285 -5.92 20.33 7.51
C ASP A 285 -4.69 19.50 7.90
N ALA A 286 -3.59 19.69 7.17
CA ALA A 286 -2.34 18.98 7.44
C ALA A 286 -1.79 19.22 8.85
N LYS A 287 -1.89 20.44 9.40
CA LYS A 287 -1.34 20.77 10.72
C LYS A 287 -2.10 20.05 11.83
N LYS A 288 -3.44 20.00 11.73
CA LYS A 288 -4.28 19.27 12.69
C LYS A 288 -3.97 17.78 12.68
N ARG A 289 -3.76 17.20 11.50
CA ARG A 289 -3.34 15.80 11.38
C ARG A 289 -1.98 15.56 12.00
N THR A 290 -0.99 16.41 11.70
CA THR A 290 0.35 16.30 12.29
C THR A 290 0.27 16.32 13.81
N GLN A 291 -0.49 17.27 14.38
CA GLN A 291 -0.65 17.35 15.83
C GLN A 291 -1.30 16.10 16.41
N TYR A 292 -2.39 15.62 15.80
CA TYR A 292 -3.08 14.43 16.28
C TYR A 292 -2.20 13.17 16.24
N ILE A 293 -1.41 13.03 15.17
CA ILE A 293 -0.46 11.93 15.02
C ILE A 293 0.69 12.00 16.02
N LEU A 294 1.18 13.20 16.33
CA LEU A 294 2.14 13.42 17.42
C LEU A 294 1.55 13.05 18.79
N ASP A 295 0.27 13.35 19.00
CA ASP A 295 -0.41 12.99 20.25
C ASP A 295 -0.54 11.46 20.38
N ILE A 296 -0.92 10.76 19.30
CA ILE A 296 -0.93 9.29 19.25
C ILE A 296 0.46 8.71 19.54
N SER A 297 1.50 9.27 18.92
CA SER A 297 2.89 8.84 19.16
C SER A 297 3.25 8.92 20.64
N LYS A 298 2.90 10.03 21.32
CA LYS A 298 3.15 10.19 22.76
C LYS A 298 2.36 9.20 23.61
N ILE A 299 1.13 8.88 23.22
CA ILE A 299 0.34 7.84 23.91
C ILE A 299 1.03 6.48 23.78
N ALA A 300 1.50 6.12 22.58
CA ALA A 300 2.24 4.88 22.34
C ALA A 300 3.54 4.81 23.17
N GLU A 301 4.30 5.90 23.20
CA GLU A 301 5.49 6.02 24.05
C GLU A 301 5.19 5.82 25.54
N ASN A 302 4.12 6.42 26.06
CA ASN A 302 3.74 6.29 27.46
C ASN A 302 3.29 4.87 27.79
N LYS A 303 2.59 4.20 26.85
CA LYS A 303 2.13 2.83 27.04
C LYS A 303 3.27 1.83 27.24
N ILE A 304 4.39 2.01 26.52
CA ILE A 304 5.62 1.23 26.74
C ILE A 304 6.15 1.41 28.17
N VAL A 305 6.16 2.64 28.67
CA VAL A 305 6.64 2.96 30.03
C VAL A 305 5.71 2.38 31.10
N GLU A 306 4.40 2.40 30.86
CA GLU A 306 3.40 1.79 31.73
C GLU A 306 3.58 0.27 31.79
N GLU A 307 3.69 -0.40 30.64
CA GLU A 307 3.81 -1.86 30.59
C GLU A 307 5.14 -2.34 31.18
N ARG A 308 6.25 -1.62 30.99
CA ARG A 308 7.53 -1.92 31.66
C ARG A 308 7.41 -1.90 33.18
N LYS A 309 6.52 -1.06 33.74
CA LYS A 309 6.30 -0.92 35.18
C LYS A 309 5.37 -1.99 35.74
N SER A 310 4.30 -2.33 35.01
CA SER A 310 3.31 -3.33 35.44
C SER A 310 3.78 -4.77 35.20
N ASN A 311 4.56 -5.01 34.13
CA ASN A 311 4.96 -6.33 33.66
C ASN A 311 6.47 -6.39 33.32
N PRO A 312 7.35 -6.22 34.32
CA PRO A 312 8.78 -5.98 34.09
C PRO A 312 9.52 -7.11 33.35
N GLU A 313 9.02 -8.35 33.40
CA GLU A 313 9.68 -9.51 32.78
C GLU A 313 9.25 -9.73 31.32
N ASN A 314 7.98 -9.47 30.98
CA ASN A 314 7.41 -9.86 29.67
C ASN A 314 6.84 -8.70 28.85
N TRP A 315 7.01 -7.44 29.28
CA TRP A 315 6.46 -6.25 28.62
C TRP A 315 6.82 -6.09 27.13
N LYS A 316 7.89 -6.72 26.63
CA LYS A 316 8.38 -6.52 25.26
C LYS A 316 7.57 -7.27 24.19
N GLN A 317 7.05 -8.45 24.53
CA GLN A 317 6.61 -9.42 23.53
C GLN A 317 5.44 -8.90 22.70
N GLU A 318 4.40 -8.38 23.36
CA GLU A 318 3.21 -7.86 22.70
C GLU A 318 3.56 -6.75 21.70
N TYR A 319 4.34 -5.75 22.11
CA TYR A 319 4.73 -4.67 21.20
C TYR A 319 5.64 -5.14 20.09
N HIS A 320 6.53 -6.11 20.34
CA HIS A 320 7.35 -6.70 19.31
C HIS A 320 6.50 -7.39 18.22
N ASP A 321 5.50 -8.15 18.62
CA ASP A 321 4.61 -8.84 17.70
C ASP A 321 3.75 -7.84 16.89
N GLN A 322 3.29 -6.77 17.53
CA GLN A 322 2.58 -5.67 16.85
C GLN A 322 3.48 -4.93 15.86
N MET A 323 4.73 -4.63 16.25
CA MET A 323 5.73 -4.02 15.37
C MET A 323 5.98 -4.89 14.14
N LEU A 324 6.22 -6.19 14.32
CA LEU A 324 6.40 -7.12 13.19
C LEU A 324 5.17 -7.16 12.27
N THR A 325 3.97 -7.15 12.84
CA THR A 325 2.72 -7.13 12.07
C THR A 325 2.65 -5.90 11.16
N VAL A 326 2.89 -4.71 11.71
CA VAL A 326 2.89 -3.46 10.91
C VAL A 326 3.97 -3.46 9.84
N GLN A 327 5.19 -3.92 10.16
CA GLN A 327 6.27 -4.01 9.16
C GLN A 327 5.88 -4.94 8.01
N ASN A 328 5.34 -6.12 8.33
CA ASN A 328 4.87 -7.07 7.34
C ASN A 328 3.76 -6.48 6.46
N LEU A 329 2.81 -5.73 7.04
CA LEU A 329 1.77 -5.03 6.29
C LEU A 329 2.37 -4.03 5.30
N LYS A 330 3.35 -3.24 5.74
CA LYS A 330 3.99 -2.22 4.89
C LYS A 330 4.81 -2.84 3.75
N ILE A 331 5.52 -3.95 4.00
CA ILE A 331 6.21 -4.72 2.95
C ILE A 331 5.18 -5.27 1.95
N ARG A 332 4.08 -5.90 2.43
CA ARG A 332 3.01 -6.41 1.56
C ARG A 332 2.39 -5.31 0.70
N PHE A 333 2.16 -4.13 1.28
CA PHE A 333 1.70 -2.97 0.53
C PHE A 333 2.68 -2.56 -0.58
N GLY A 334 3.97 -2.43 -0.26
CA GLY A 334 5.02 -2.16 -1.25
C GLY A 334 5.04 -3.19 -2.38
N MET A 335 4.98 -4.49 -2.06
CA MET A 335 4.90 -5.57 -3.05
C MET A 335 3.64 -5.48 -3.93
N LEU A 336 2.49 -5.10 -3.37
CA LEU A 336 1.27 -4.89 -4.16
C LEU A 336 1.41 -3.69 -5.10
N THR A 337 2.00 -2.59 -4.63
CA THR A 337 2.22 -1.43 -5.51
C THR A 337 3.15 -1.76 -6.67
N PHE A 338 4.15 -2.61 -6.46
CA PHE A 338 5.02 -3.13 -7.51
C PHE A 338 4.24 -3.99 -8.53
N ARG A 339 3.45 -4.96 -8.05
CA ARG A 339 2.61 -5.80 -8.91
C ARG A 339 1.61 -4.99 -9.73
N ILE A 340 1.05 -3.91 -9.18
CA ILE A 340 0.18 -3.00 -9.92
C ILE A 340 0.95 -2.34 -11.08
N LEU A 341 2.16 -1.82 -10.84
CA LEU A 341 2.99 -1.25 -11.90
C LEU A 341 3.32 -2.26 -13.00
N GLU A 342 3.71 -3.47 -12.63
CA GLU A 342 3.97 -4.54 -13.61
C GLU A 342 2.73 -4.86 -14.44
N ASN A 343 1.54 -4.85 -13.82
CA ASN A 343 0.28 -5.07 -14.52
C ASN A 343 -0.07 -3.91 -15.48
N LEU A 344 0.21 -2.67 -15.10
CA LEU A 344 0.08 -1.51 -16.00
C LEU A 344 1.03 -1.61 -17.21
N GLU A 345 2.24 -2.11 -17.01
CA GLU A 345 3.19 -2.37 -18.11
C GLU A 345 2.67 -3.45 -19.09
N LYS A 346 1.98 -4.47 -18.58
CA LYS A 346 1.32 -5.49 -19.42
C LYS A 346 0.25 -4.87 -20.32
N TYR A 347 -0.55 -3.93 -19.80
CA TYR A 347 -1.49 -3.18 -20.64
C TYR A 347 -0.79 -2.31 -21.68
N GLU A 348 0.35 -1.71 -21.35
CA GLU A 348 1.15 -0.96 -22.32
C GLU A 348 1.64 -1.85 -23.48
N LYS A 349 2.08 -3.07 -23.18
CA LYS A 349 2.48 -4.08 -24.18
C LYS A 349 1.29 -4.53 -25.04
N LEU A 350 0.13 -4.74 -24.42
CA LEU A 350 -1.12 -5.04 -25.12
C LEU A 350 -1.46 -3.94 -26.12
N ILE A 351 -1.46 -2.68 -25.69
CA ILE A 351 -1.77 -1.53 -26.54
C ILE A 351 -0.78 -1.44 -27.71
N ALA A 352 0.52 -1.60 -27.44
CA ALA A 352 1.55 -1.58 -28.49
C ALA A 352 1.35 -2.69 -29.54
N LYS A 353 0.95 -3.90 -29.12
CA LYS A 353 0.68 -5.02 -30.04
C LYS A 353 -0.40 -4.69 -31.07
N TYR A 354 -1.43 -3.93 -30.68
CA TYR A 354 -2.60 -3.62 -31.52
C TYR A 354 -2.60 -2.21 -32.10
N GLU A 355 -1.59 -1.39 -31.83
CA GLU A 355 -1.56 0.02 -32.24
C GLU A 355 -1.60 0.22 -33.77
N ASN A 356 -1.10 -0.76 -34.51
CA ASN A 356 -1.06 -0.78 -35.97
C ASN A 356 -2.19 -1.62 -36.59
N ASP A 357 -3.09 -2.19 -35.77
CA ASP A 357 -4.24 -2.92 -36.28
C ASP A 357 -5.18 -1.95 -37.02
N PRO A 358 -5.56 -2.22 -38.29
CA PRO A 358 -6.37 -1.31 -39.09
C PRO A 358 -7.73 -0.95 -38.48
N PHE A 359 -8.24 -1.79 -37.59
CA PHE A 359 -9.52 -1.64 -36.93
C PHE A 359 -9.41 -1.07 -35.52
N LEU A 360 -8.35 -1.44 -34.77
CA LEU A 360 -8.22 -1.08 -33.36
C LEU A 360 -7.31 0.13 -33.11
N LYS A 361 -6.54 0.61 -34.10
CA LYS A 361 -5.55 1.69 -33.94
C LYS A 361 -6.04 2.93 -33.19
N ASP A 362 -7.26 3.38 -33.44
CA ASP A 362 -7.77 4.63 -32.87
C ASP A 362 -8.21 4.42 -31.41
N GLU A 363 -8.75 3.24 -31.10
CA GLU A 363 -9.01 2.82 -29.73
C GLU A 363 -7.71 2.61 -28.93
N MET A 364 -6.67 2.06 -29.56
CA MET A 364 -5.35 1.88 -28.91
C MET A 364 -4.72 3.22 -28.55
N LYS A 365 -4.85 4.24 -29.39
CA LYS A 365 -4.40 5.61 -29.05
C LYS A 365 -5.16 6.18 -27.86
N ASN A 366 -6.48 5.98 -27.81
CA ASN A 366 -7.30 6.43 -26.68
C ASN A 366 -6.92 5.69 -25.38
N LEU A 367 -6.75 4.38 -25.44
CA LEU A 367 -6.29 3.57 -24.32
C LEU A 367 -4.90 3.99 -23.83
N ARG A 368 -3.98 4.29 -24.74
CA ARG A 368 -2.64 4.78 -24.40
C ARG A 368 -2.71 6.03 -23.53
N LEU A 369 -3.45 7.04 -23.97
CA LEU A 369 -3.61 8.29 -23.23
C LEU A 369 -4.17 8.06 -21.82
N LYS A 370 -5.17 7.17 -21.69
CA LYS A 370 -5.78 6.84 -20.40
C LYS A 370 -4.85 6.03 -19.50
N LEU A 371 -4.10 5.08 -20.07
CA LEU A 371 -3.11 4.30 -19.33
C LEU A 371 -2.00 5.21 -18.79
N ASP A 372 -1.51 6.14 -19.61
CA ASP A 372 -0.47 7.09 -19.20
C ASP A 372 -0.96 7.96 -18.04
N LEU A 373 -2.22 8.41 -18.05
CA LEU A 373 -2.82 9.13 -16.91
C LEU A 373 -2.87 8.28 -15.64
N VAL A 374 -3.30 7.02 -15.75
CA VAL A 374 -3.34 6.09 -14.61
C VAL A 374 -1.94 5.85 -14.06
N ARG A 375 -0.98 5.53 -14.93
CA ARG A 375 0.40 5.24 -14.57
C ARG A 375 1.09 6.44 -13.94
N ASN A 376 1.03 7.62 -14.57
CA ASN A 376 1.65 8.83 -14.04
C ASN A 376 1.05 9.21 -12.67
N SER A 377 -0.28 9.10 -12.53
CA SER A 377 -0.93 9.32 -11.24
C SER A 377 -0.49 8.29 -10.20
N PHE A 378 -0.28 7.03 -10.60
CA PHE A 378 0.13 5.97 -9.69
C PHE A 378 1.58 6.16 -9.25
N GLU A 379 2.51 6.34 -10.19
CA GLU A 379 3.95 6.53 -9.91
C GLU A 379 4.23 7.81 -9.12
N SER A 380 3.44 8.88 -9.33
CA SER A 380 3.56 10.11 -8.53
C SER A 380 3.01 9.96 -7.10
N THR A 381 2.12 9.00 -6.86
CA THR A 381 1.50 8.78 -5.56
C THR A 381 2.21 7.69 -4.76
N PHE A 382 2.68 6.64 -5.44
CA PHE A 382 3.25 5.44 -4.83
C PHE A 382 4.64 5.19 -5.38
N ASN A 383 5.62 5.11 -4.48
CA ASN A 383 6.98 4.67 -4.81
C ASN A 383 7.25 3.30 -4.15
N PRO A 384 7.11 2.19 -4.88
CA PRO A 384 7.21 0.84 -4.30
C PRO A 384 8.56 0.56 -3.63
N GLN A 385 9.65 1.08 -4.20
CA GLN A 385 11.01 0.87 -3.69
C GLN A 385 11.20 1.58 -2.35
N GLU A 386 10.68 2.81 -2.22
CA GLU A 386 10.68 3.54 -0.96
C GLU A 386 9.88 2.80 0.12
N TYR A 387 8.73 2.22 -0.21
CA TYR A 387 7.95 1.44 0.75
C TYR A 387 8.71 0.24 1.28
N ILE A 388 9.35 -0.54 0.41
CA ILE A 388 10.10 -1.73 0.81
C ILE A 388 11.33 -1.33 1.64
N ARG A 389 12.11 -0.34 1.17
CA ARG A 389 13.29 0.16 1.91
C ARG A 389 12.90 0.70 3.29
N ALA A 390 11.92 1.60 3.34
CA ALA A 390 11.46 2.20 4.58
C ALA A 390 10.82 1.18 5.55
N SER A 391 10.35 0.04 5.06
CA SER A 391 9.88 -1.06 5.90
C SER A 391 11.03 -1.85 6.51
N ASN A 392 12.09 -2.11 5.74
CA ASN A 392 13.26 -2.83 6.22
C ASN A 392 14.08 -2.01 7.24
N GLU A 393 14.07 -0.69 7.09
CA GLU A 393 14.76 0.26 7.98
C GLU A 393 13.84 0.83 9.06
N MET A 394 12.63 0.29 9.20
CA MET A 394 11.56 0.87 10.02
C MET A 394 11.86 0.85 11.53
N TYR A 395 12.57 -0.19 11.97
CA TYR A 395 12.89 -0.40 13.39
C TYR A 395 14.39 -0.44 13.60
N ILE A 396 14.77 0.09 14.75
CA ILE A 396 16.14 -0.02 15.25
C ILE A 396 16.35 -1.45 15.73
N VAL A 397 17.44 -2.05 15.25
CA VAL A 397 17.96 -3.34 15.72
C VAL A 397 19.12 -3.02 16.68
N GLU A 398 19.10 -3.59 17.89
CA GLU A 398 20.20 -3.49 18.87
C GLU A 398 21.41 -4.36 18.47
#